data_AF-A0A3P8W9V8-F1
#
_entry.id   AF-A0A3P8W9V8-F1
#
_cell.length_a   1.000
_cell.length_b   1.000
_cell.length_c   1.000
_cell.angle_alpha   90.00
_cell.angle_beta   90.00
_cell.angle_gamma   90.00
#
_symmetry.space_group_name_H-M   'P 1'
#
loop_
_entity.id
_entity.type
_entity.pdbx_description
1 polymer ?
#
loop_
_entity_poly.entity_id
_entity_poly.type
_entity_poly.pdbx_seq_one_letter_code
_entity_poly.pdbx_strand_id
1 'polypeptide(L)'
;MDSLLDFEECVKDSPEFVRKLCNRMVEAGQAYNLANQLFMSSLAELPTYQTVDGVISNCLNQLNQGLQEILSFHTMLFDQTQRAISQQLNNLCTFLPQLAETRRDFVRIGEDLETAAIKNAQVSRHKAGDAERTSHLLLATRKCYQHFALDYCLQAHFTFFHQGFDLFRDLEPTMKNMATQLSQLSVFCASKRKGLENQHLLVQQRIQGYLFKRSRRKTKTWKCWFSIRQNQLIYRKSHKLQEDSMVLFDDLRLCAVKSLDHIDRRFCFELLSVQK
;
A
#
# COMPACT_ATOMS: atom_id res chain seq x y z
N MET A 1 16.56 38.91 -9.92
CA MET A 1 16.21 38.93 -8.49
C MET A 1 14.82 38.36 -8.28
N ASP A 2 13.83 38.79 -9.06
CA ASP A 2 12.44 38.27 -8.97
C ASP A 2 12.34 36.74 -9.09
N SER A 3 13.08 36.12 -10.02
CA SER A 3 13.12 34.65 -10.16
C SER A 3 13.72 33.90 -8.97
N LEU A 4 14.53 34.59 -8.15
CA LEU A 4 15.15 34.00 -6.95
C LEU A 4 14.22 34.11 -5.73
N LEU A 5 13.38 35.16 -5.70
CA LEU A 5 12.32 35.36 -4.70
C LEU A 5 11.18 34.36 -4.87
N ASP A 6 10.70 34.16 -6.10
CA ASP A 6 9.69 33.13 -6.42
C ASP A 6 10.16 31.72 -6.03
N PHE A 7 11.46 31.46 -6.20
CA PHE A 7 12.07 30.19 -5.85
C PHE A 7 12.16 29.97 -4.33
N GLU A 8 12.56 31.01 -3.59
CA GLU A 8 12.64 30.95 -2.13
C GLU A 8 11.25 30.73 -1.52
N GLU A 9 10.21 31.38 -2.05
CA GLU A 9 8.81 31.17 -1.65
C GLU A 9 8.34 29.75 -1.98
N CYS A 10 8.69 29.23 -3.16
CA CYS A 10 8.38 27.86 -3.56
C CYS A 10 9.08 26.81 -2.68
N VAL A 11 10.34 27.02 -2.29
CA VAL A 11 11.10 26.08 -1.44
C VAL A 11 10.74 26.21 0.03
N LYS A 12 10.19 27.34 0.48
CA LYS A 12 9.78 27.50 1.87
C LYS A 12 8.52 26.70 2.21
N ASP A 13 7.53 26.70 1.31
CA ASP A 13 6.24 26.07 1.58
C ASP A 13 6.12 24.63 1.02
N SER A 14 6.84 24.31 -0.05
CA SER A 14 6.77 23.00 -0.72
C SER A 14 7.21 21.81 0.16
N PRO A 15 8.33 21.87 0.92
CA PRO A 15 8.78 20.74 1.75
C PRO A 15 7.80 20.40 2.87
N GLU A 16 7.20 21.40 3.52
CA GLU A 16 6.18 21.18 4.53
C GLU A 16 4.91 20.58 3.94
N PHE A 17 4.51 21.04 2.76
CA PHE A 17 3.36 20.50 2.03
C PHE A 17 3.58 19.04 1.63
N VAL A 18 4.74 18.71 1.04
CA VAL A 18 5.10 17.33 0.65
C VAL A 18 5.16 16.43 1.87
N ARG A 19 5.76 16.88 2.99
CA ARG A 19 5.79 16.15 4.26
C ARG A 19 4.37 15.87 4.77
N LYS A 20 3.49 16.86 4.73
CA LYS A 20 2.08 16.73 5.14
C LYS A 20 1.33 15.71 4.28
N LEU A 21 1.52 15.73 2.96
CA LEU A 21 0.91 14.75 2.06
C LEU A 21 1.46 13.33 2.28
N CYS A 22 2.77 13.19 2.49
CA CYS A 22 3.39 11.92 2.81
C CYS A 22 2.81 11.32 4.11
N ASN A 23 2.62 12.15 5.14
CA ASN A 23 2.00 11.70 6.40
C ASN A 23 0.55 11.24 6.18
N ARG A 24 -0.26 11.99 5.42
CA ARG A 24 -1.64 11.60 5.10
C ARG A 24 -1.71 10.28 4.33
N MET A 25 -0.78 10.05 3.40
CA MET A 25 -0.67 8.78 2.67
C MET A 25 -0.39 7.62 3.62
N VAL A 26 0.54 7.80 4.58
CA VAL A 26 0.88 6.78 5.57
C VAL A 26 -0.28 6.50 6.51
N GLU A 27 -0.95 7.54 7.03
CA GLU A 27 -2.13 7.40 7.89
C GLU A 27 -3.25 6.60 7.20
N ALA A 28 -3.52 6.90 5.93
CA ALA A 28 -4.48 6.15 5.12
C ALA A 28 -4.04 4.68 4.93
N GLY A 29 -2.75 4.44 4.67
CA GLY A 29 -2.17 3.10 4.55
C GLY A 29 -2.26 2.29 5.85
N GLN A 30 -2.00 2.92 7.00
CA GLN A 30 -2.12 2.30 8.32
C GLN A 30 -3.58 1.96 8.65
N ALA A 31 -4.53 2.86 8.35
CA ALA A 31 -5.96 2.58 8.53
C ALA A 31 -6.43 1.40 7.66
N TYR A 32 -5.96 1.34 6.41
CA TYR A 32 -6.21 0.20 5.52
C TYR A 32 -5.65 -1.12 6.06
N ASN A 33 -4.40 -1.11 6.55
CA ASN A 33 -3.77 -2.28 7.14
C ASN A 33 -4.50 -2.75 8.41
N LEU A 34 -4.93 -1.82 9.26
CA LEU A 34 -5.70 -2.13 10.47
C LEU A 34 -7.05 -2.77 10.13
N ALA A 35 -7.78 -2.21 9.16
CA ALA A 35 -9.05 -2.77 8.70
C ALA A 35 -8.88 -4.20 8.17
N ASN A 36 -7.82 -4.44 7.39
CA ASN A 36 -7.50 -5.78 6.90
C ASN A 36 -7.09 -6.73 8.03
N GLN A 37 -6.34 -6.28 9.05
CA GLN A 37 -6.01 -7.10 10.22
C GLN A 37 -7.26 -7.56 10.96
N LEU A 38 -8.23 -6.66 11.18
CA LEU A 38 -9.49 -6.99 11.83
C LEU A 38 -10.31 -8.01 11.02
N PHE A 39 -10.34 -7.85 9.69
CA PHE A 39 -10.94 -8.84 8.80
C PHE A 39 -10.25 -10.19 8.90
N MET A 40 -8.91 -10.21 8.93
CA MET A 40 -8.13 -11.45 9.05
C MET A 40 -8.35 -12.16 10.38
N SER A 41 -8.38 -11.44 11.49
CA SER A 41 -8.70 -12.00 12.81
C SER A 41 -10.08 -12.65 12.81
N SER A 42 -11.08 -11.98 12.23
CA SER A 42 -12.43 -12.54 12.07
C SER A 42 -12.43 -13.80 11.19
N LEU A 43 -11.61 -13.82 10.13
CA LEU A 43 -11.47 -14.96 9.24
C LEU A 43 -10.76 -16.15 9.92
N ALA A 44 -9.84 -15.88 10.84
CA ALA A 44 -9.14 -16.86 11.67
C ALA A 44 -10.07 -17.56 12.67
N GLU A 45 -11.12 -16.88 13.11
CA GLU A 45 -12.11 -17.40 14.05
C GLU A 45 -13.19 -18.26 13.35
N LEU A 46 -13.46 -18.05 12.06
CA LEU A 46 -14.46 -18.82 11.30
C LEU A 46 -14.32 -20.35 11.38
N PRO A 47 -13.10 -20.94 11.32
CA PRO A 47 -12.91 -22.38 11.49
C PRO A 47 -13.29 -22.92 12.87
N THR A 48 -13.33 -22.08 13.91
CA THR A 48 -13.61 -22.50 15.29
C THR A 48 -15.10 -22.68 15.60
N TYR A 49 -15.98 -22.02 14.84
CA TYR A 49 -17.43 -22.00 15.08
C TYR A 49 -18.22 -23.09 14.33
N GLN A 50 -17.60 -23.80 13.40
CA GLN A 50 -18.26 -24.86 12.62
C GLN A 50 -17.46 -26.15 12.65
N THR A 51 -18.13 -27.29 12.52
CA THR A 51 -17.53 -28.59 12.18
C THR A 51 -17.03 -28.54 10.72
N VAL A 52 -16.09 -27.64 10.45
CA VAL A 52 -15.59 -27.35 9.11
C VAL A 52 -14.73 -28.53 8.66
N ASP A 53 -15.07 -29.10 7.51
CA ASP A 53 -14.28 -30.14 6.83
C ASP A 53 -12.80 -29.72 6.80
N GLY A 54 -11.87 -30.64 7.16
CA GLY A 54 -10.45 -30.33 7.31
C GLY A 54 -9.82 -29.68 6.07
N VAL A 55 -10.40 -29.92 4.88
CA VAL A 55 -9.99 -29.26 3.63
C VAL A 55 -10.32 -27.75 3.63
N ILE A 56 -11.53 -27.37 4.09
CA ILE A 56 -11.96 -25.97 4.13
C ILE A 56 -11.19 -25.22 5.22
N SER A 57 -10.97 -25.84 6.38
CA SER A 57 -10.14 -25.26 7.44
C SER A 57 -8.71 -25.02 6.97
N ASN A 58 -8.10 -25.96 6.24
CA ASN A 58 -6.76 -25.79 5.70
C ASN A 58 -6.69 -24.68 4.63
N CYS A 59 -7.73 -24.55 3.79
CA CYS A 59 -7.80 -23.52 2.78
C CYS A 59 -7.94 -22.12 3.40
N LEU A 60 -8.81 -21.97 4.41
CA LEU A 60 -8.97 -20.74 5.18
C LEU A 60 -7.68 -20.35 5.91
N ASN A 61 -7.00 -21.31 6.52
CA ASN A 61 -5.71 -21.06 7.19
C ASN A 61 -4.62 -20.62 6.19
N GLN A 62 -4.53 -21.24 5.01
CA GLN A 62 -3.57 -20.84 3.98
C GLN A 62 -3.87 -19.48 3.35
N LEU A 63 -5.15 -19.13 3.21
CA LEU A 63 -5.59 -17.79 2.80
C LEU A 63 -5.20 -16.78 3.88
N ASN A 64 -5.47 -17.12 5.14
CA ASN A 64 -5.19 -16.24 6.27
C ASN A 64 -3.70 -15.92 6.40
N GLN A 65 -2.86 -16.95 6.34
CA GLN A 65 -1.41 -16.81 6.39
C GLN A 65 -0.86 -15.99 5.21
N GLY A 66 -1.36 -16.20 3.99
CA GLY A 66 -0.95 -15.42 2.82
C GLY A 66 -1.35 -13.94 2.91
N LEU A 67 -2.54 -13.64 3.45
CA LEU A 67 -2.98 -12.26 3.65
C LEU A 67 -2.22 -11.56 4.77
N GLN A 68 -1.84 -12.27 5.84
CA GLN A 68 -0.97 -11.74 6.89
C GLN A 68 0.42 -11.35 6.37
N GLU A 69 1.02 -12.19 5.52
CA GLU A 69 2.31 -11.88 4.89
C GLU A 69 2.21 -10.61 4.04
N ILE A 70 1.19 -10.50 3.17
CA ILE A 70 0.94 -9.31 2.35
C ILE A 70 0.80 -8.04 3.21
N LEU A 71 0.08 -8.14 4.32
CA LEU A 71 -0.17 -7.01 5.22
C LEU A 71 1.11 -6.57 5.96
N SER A 72 1.97 -7.52 6.34
CA SER A 72 3.28 -7.24 6.91
C SER A 72 4.20 -6.51 5.91
N PHE A 73 4.19 -6.93 4.63
CA PHE A 73 4.92 -6.25 3.57
C PHE A 73 4.42 -4.82 3.35
N HIS A 74 3.10 -4.62 3.25
CA HIS A 74 2.54 -3.27 3.11
C HIS A 74 2.91 -2.36 4.29
N THR A 75 2.89 -2.88 5.51
CA THR A 75 3.28 -2.11 6.70
C THR A 75 4.74 -1.68 6.65
N MET A 76 5.64 -2.61 6.30
CA MET A 76 7.07 -2.30 6.13
C MET A 76 7.30 -1.28 5.01
N LEU A 77 6.59 -1.41 3.89
CA LEU A 77 6.70 -0.53 2.73
C LEU A 77 6.35 0.92 3.10
N PHE A 78 5.22 1.13 3.79
CA PHE A 78 4.79 2.46 4.19
C PHE A 78 5.76 3.11 5.18
N ASP A 79 6.25 2.34 6.15
CA ASP A 79 7.21 2.82 7.15
C ASP A 79 8.56 3.19 6.52
N GLN A 80 9.12 2.35 5.63
CA GLN A 80 10.36 2.67 4.92
C GLN A 80 10.21 3.91 4.02
N THR A 81 9.07 4.02 3.31
CA THR A 81 8.77 5.18 2.46
C THR A 81 8.68 6.46 3.28
N GLN A 82 7.98 6.42 4.42
CA GLN A 82 7.84 7.57 5.32
C GLN A 82 9.19 8.03 5.86
N ARG A 83 10.01 7.11 6.38
CA ARG A 83 11.31 7.44 6.97
C ARG A 83 12.25 8.04 5.93
N ALA A 84 12.32 7.44 4.74
CA ALA A 84 13.18 7.91 3.66
C ALA A 84 12.79 9.33 3.22
N ILE A 85 11.51 9.58 2.94
CA ILE A 85 11.03 10.90 2.51
C ILE A 85 11.22 11.93 3.64
N SER A 86 10.91 11.58 4.88
CA SER A 86 11.02 12.49 6.02
C SER A 86 12.47 12.88 6.30
N GLN A 87 13.39 11.91 6.28
CA GLN A 87 14.82 12.17 6.49
C GLN A 87 15.37 13.09 5.41
N GLN A 88 15.02 12.83 4.16
CA GLN A 88 15.49 13.61 3.02
C GLN A 88 14.93 15.04 3.04
N LEU A 89 13.63 15.23 3.31
CA LEU A 89 13.04 16.56 3.46
C LEU A 89 13.59 17.31 4.67
N ASN A 90 13.85 16.63 5.80
CA ASN A 90 14.45 17.25 6.97
C ASN A 90 15.85 17.79 6.64
N ASN A 91 16.68 17.00 5.95
CA ASN A 91 18.00 17.44 5.51
C ASN A 91 17.89 18.74 4.70
N LEU A 92 17.00 18.80 3.70
CA LEU A 92 16.76 20.02 2.91
C LEU A 92 16.33 21.22 3.79
N CYS A 93 15.43 21.00 4.76
CA CYS A 93 14.94 22.06 5.64
C CYS A 93 16.00 22.66 6.55
N THR A 94 17.06 21.92 6.93
CA THR A 94 18.13 22.42 7.80
C THR A 94 18.93 23.58 7.18
N PHE A 95 18.93 23.73 5.86
CA PHE A 95 19.70 24.77 5.15
C PHE A 95 18.92 26.06 4.93
N LEU A 96 17.58 26.02 4.97
CA LEU A 96 16.74 27.20 4.77
C LEU A 96 17.01 28.33 5.77
N PRO A 97 17.27 28.06 7.08
CA PRO A 97 17.63 29.11 8.02
C PRO A 97 18.94 29.83 7.65
N GLN A 98 19.95 29.10 7.18
CA GLN A 98 21.24 29.68 6.78
C GLN A 98 21.08 30.52 5.51
N LEU A 99 20.34 30.02 4.51
CA LEU A 99 20.05 30.80 3.30
C LEU A 99 19.28 32.08 3.62
N ALA A 100 18.30 32.01 4.54
CA ALA A 100 17.55 33.17 5.00
C ALA A 100 18.44 34.18 5.73
N GLU A 101 19.44 33.72 6.50
CA GLU A 101 20.42 34.59 7.15
C GLU A 101 21.31 35.31 6.14
N THR A 102 21.91 34.59 5.19
CA THR A 102 22.72 35.17 4.11
C THR A 102 21.92 36.20 3.31
N ARG A 103 20.63 35.92 3.06
CA ARG A 103 19.71 36.88 2.42
C ARG A 103 19.49 38.13 3.27
N ARG A 104 19.25 38.00 4.57
CA ARG A 104 19.07 39.16 5.46
C ARG A 104 20.29 40.07 5.42
N ASP A 105 21.48 39.49 5.51
CA ASP A 105 22.71 40.28 5.45
C ASP A 105 22.92 40.93 4.08
N PHE A 106 22.58 40.23 2.99
CA PHE A 106 22.59 40.79 1.64
C PHE A 106 21.63 41.99 1.47
N VAL A 107 20.41 41.89 1.99
CA VAL A 107 19.45 43.00 1.97
C VAL A 107 19.94 44.18 2.81
N ARG A 108 20.43 43.91 4.03
CA ARG A 108 20.96 44.94 4.94
C ARG A 108 22.10 45.74 4.30
N ILE A 109 23.09 45.08 3.69
CA ILE A 109 24.20 45.78 3.04
C ILE A 109 23.75 46.55 1.78
N GLY A 110 22.63 46.15 1.17
CA GLY A 110 21.96 46.91 0.10
C GLY A 110 21.39 48.25 0.60
N GLU A 111 20.70 48.24 1.74
CA GLU A 111 20.19 49.46 2.39
C GLU A 111 21.33 50.39 2.84
N ASP A 112 22.42 49.82 3.38
CA ASP A 112 23.62 50.56 3.73
C ASP A 112 24.28 51.20 2.50
N LEU A 113 24.29 50.50 1.36
CA LEU A 113 24.84 51.01 0.09
C LEU A 113 24.03 52.19 -0.43
N GLU A 114 22.69 52.10 -0.39
CA GLU A 114 21.81 53.20 -0.79
C GLU A 114 22.01 54.43 0.10
N THR A 115 22.09 54.22 1.41
CA THR A 115 22.36 55.27 2.39
C THR A 115 23.73 55.94 2.15
N ALA A 116 24.77 55.15 1.90
CA ALA A 116 26.11 55.66 1.58
C ALA A 116 26.13 56.44 0.26
N ALA A 117 25.37 56.01 -0.74
CA ALA A 117 25.25 56.68 -2.03
C ALA A 117 24.56 58.05 -1.90
N ILE A 118 23.44 58.12 -1.17
CA ILE A 118 22.72 59.38 -0.88
C ILE A 118 23.64 60.34 -0.12
N LYS A 119 24.30 59.84 0.95
CA LYS A 119 25.21 60.65 1.76
C LYS A 119 26.35 61.22 0.93
N ASN A 120 26.94 60.42 0.04
CA ASN A 120 28.01 60.89 -0.84
C ASN A 120 27.51 61.92 -1.87
N ALA A 121 26.30 61.76 -2.40
CA ALA A 121 25.70 62.70 -3.35
C ALA A 121 25.36 64.07 -2.73
N GLN A 122 25.05 64.10 -1.42
CA GLN A 122 24.67 65.32 -0.70
C GLN A 122 25.87 66.16 -0.20
N VAL A 123 27.10 65.66 -0.29
CA VAL A 123 28.28 66.41 0.18
C VAL A 123 28.54 67.64 -0.70
N SER A 124 28.71 68.79 -0.07
CA SER A 124 29.08 70.04 -0.75
C SER A 124 30.46 69.94 -1.38
N ARG A 125 30.58 70.41 -2.64
CA ARG A 125 31.83 70.47 -3.40
C ARG A 125 32.92 71.31 -2.72
N HIS A 126 32.54 72.22 -1.82
CA HIS A 126 33.47 73.09 -1.10
C HIS A 126 34.16 72.39 0.08
N LYS A 127 33.75 71.16 0.44
CA LYS A 127 34.33 70.36 1.53
C LYS A 127 35.05 69.13 0.97
N ALA A 128 36.16 69.36 0.26
CA ALA A 128 36.88 68.30 -0.45
C ALA A 128 37.26 67.11 0.44
N GLY A 129 37.73 67.35 1.67
CA GLY A 129 38.09 66.27 2.61
C GLY A 129 36.89 65.46 3.13
N ASP A 130 35.70 66.06 3.22
CA ASP A 130 34.48 65.33 3.59
C ASP A 130 33.97 64.50 2.41
N ALA A 131 34.07 65.03 1.18
CA ALA A 131 33.69 64.35 -0.05
C ALA A 131 34.57 63.11 -0.32
N GLU A 132 35.87 63.22 -0.05
CA GLU A 132 36.80 62.10 -0.15
C GLU A 132 36.45 60.98 0.82
N ARG A 133 36.15 61.32 2.09
CA ARG A 133 35.74 60.32 3.10
C ARG A 133 34.43 59.62 2.74
N THR A 134 33.41 60.34 2.28
CA THR A 134 32.14 59.71 1.87
C THR A 134 32.30 58.87 0.61
N SER A 135 33.18 59.26 -0.31
CA SER A 135 33.52 58.48 -1.50
C SER A 135 34.20 57.16 -1.13
N HIS A 136 35.16 57.18 -0.21
CA HIS A 136 35.81 55.97 0.29
C HIS A 136 34.82 55.03 1.00
N LEU A 137 33.93 55.57 1.82
CA LEU A 137 32.87 54.79 2.45
C LEU A 137 31.97 54.13 1.41
N LEU A 138 31.50 54.88 0.41
CA LEU A 138 30.68 54.34 -0.68
C LEU A 138 31.39 53.22 -1.44
N LEU A 139 32.68 53.39 -1.76
CA LEU A 139 33.47 52.36 -2.45
C LEU A 139 33.63 51.11 -1.60
N ALA A 140 33.85 51.25 -0.29
CA ALA A 140 33.95 50.12 0.64
C ALA A 140 32.61 49.37 0.74
N THR A 141 31.50 50.09 0.96
CA THR A 141 30.16 49.50 1.05
C THR A 141 29.75 48.83 -0.26
N ARG A 142 30.11 49.42 -1.42
CA ARG A 142 29.88 48.81 -2.74
C ARG A 142 30.62 47.49 -2.92
N LYS A 143 31.88 47.42 -2.48
CA LYS A 143 32.66 46.17 -2.53
C LYS A 143 32.04 45.11 -1.62
N CYS A 144 31.67 45.47 -0.38
CA CYS A 144 30.96 44.56 0.52
C CYS A 144 29.66 44.05 -0.12
N TYR A 145 28.82 44.93 -0.67
CA TYR A 145 27.59 44.53 -1.36
C TYR A 145 27.83 43.50 -2.47
N GLN A 146 28.89 43.68 -3.28
CA GLN A 146 29.25 42.72 -4.33
C GLN A 146 29.65 41.35 -3.77
N HIS A 147 30.37 41.31 -2.63
CA HIS A 147 30.72 40.05 -1.96
C HIS A 147 29.48 39.34 -1.42
N PHE A 148 28.61 40.04 -0.69
CA PHE A 148 27.37 39.45 -0.18
C PHE A 148 26.42 39.00 -1.29
N ALA A 149 26.36 39.74 -2.40
CA ALA A 149 25.58 39.34 -3.57
C ALA A 149 26.08 38.01 -4.15
N LEU A 150 27.40 37.86 -4.27
CA LEU A 150 28.02 36.64 -4.78
C LEU A 150 27.80 35.46 -3.82
N ASP A 151 28.04 35.65 -2.52
CA ASP A 151 27.83 34.62 -1.50
C ASP A 151 26.37 34.15 -1.48
N TYR A 152 25.41 35.07 -1.51
CA TYR A 152 23.99 34.73 -1.57
C TYR A 152 23.64 33.93 -2.83
N CYS A 153 24.12 34.35 -4.00
CA CYS A 153 23.87 33.64 -5.26
C CYS A 153 24.48 32.24 -5.26
N LEU A 154 25.72 32.09 -4.79
CA LEU A 154 26.41 30.81 -4.71
C LEU A 154 25.72 29.87 -3.72
N GLN A 155 25.33 30.37 -2.55
CA GLN A 155 24.66 29.56 -1.53
C GLN A 155 23.27 29.14 -1.99
N ALA A 156 22.52 30.00 -2.68
CA ALA A 156 21.25 29.64 -3.31
C ALA A 156 21.43 28.56 -4.40
N HIS A 157 22.40 28.73 -5.30
CA HIS A 157 22.70 27.76 -6.35
C HIS A 157 23.16 26.41 -5.79
N PHE A 158 24.03 26.41 -4.79
CA PHE A 158 24.53 25.19 -4.15
C PHE A 158 23.42 24.42 -3.44
N THR A 159 22.58 25.13 -2.67
CA THR A 159 21.41 24.55 -1.99
C THR A 159 20.43 23.95 -3.01
N PHE A 160 20.17 24.64 -4.12
CA PHE A 160 19.20 24.15 -5.10
C PHE A 160 19.74 23.01 -5.97
N PHE A 161 20.81 23.25 -6.71
CA PHE A 161 21.26 22.34 -7.75
C PHE A 161 22.07 21.18 -7.21
N HIS A 162 22.90 21.41 -6.19
CA HIS A 162 23.75 20.35 -5.68
C HIS A 162 22.98 19.50 -4.68
N GLN A 163 22.45 20.12 -3.64
CA GLN A 163 21.79 19.39 -2.57
C GLN A 163 20.40 18.88 -2.97
N GLY A 164 19.63 19.64 -3.76
CA GLY A 164 18.38 19.15 -4.33
C GLY A 164 18.60 17.96 -5.28
N PHE A 165 19.70 17.95 -6.05
CA PHE A 165 20.07 16.77 -6.84
C PHE A 165 20.49 15.59 -5.97
N ASP A 166 21.33 15.84 -4.96
CA ASP A 166 21.77 14.81 -4.00
C ASP A 166 20.57 14.17 -3.30
N LEU A 167 19.53 14.94 -2.95
CA LEU A 167 18.26 14.47 -2.42
C LEU A 167 17.58 13.41 -3.32
N PHE A 168 17.39 13.74 -4.60
CA PHE A 168 16.74 12.82 -5.55
C PHE A 168 17.61 11.61 -5.86
N ARG A 169 18.93 11.80 -5.95
CA ARG A 169 19.90 10.72 -6.11
C ARG A 169 19.86 9.76 -4.93
N ASP A 170 19.79 10.27 -3.70
CA ASP A 170 19.79 9.45 -2.49
C ASP A 170 18.43 8.76 -2.27
N LEU A 171 17.35 9.29 -2.85
CA LEU A 171 16.03 8.65 -2.87
C LEU A 171 15.95 7.51 -3.91
N GLU A 172 16.73 7.59 -4.98
CA GLU A 172 16.70 6.65 -6.12
C GLU A 172 16.88 5.16 -5.70
N PRO A 173 17.84 4.79 -4.84
CA PRO A 173 17.99 3.40 -4.38
C PRO A 173 16.76 2.89 -3.63
N THR A 174 16.16 3.73 -2.79
CA THR A 174 14.94 3.37 -2.04
C THR A 174 13.76 3.21 -2.98
N MET A 175 13.59 4.09 -3.97
CA MET A 175 12.55 3.93 -5.00
C MET A 175 12.73 2.66 -5.82
N LYS A 176 13.98 2.32 -6.18
CA LYS A 176 14.30 1.06 -6.87
C LYS A 176 13.97 -0.15 -5.99
N ASN A 177 14.35 -0.14 -4.72
CA ASN A 177 14.03 -1.22 -3.79
C ASN A 177 12.51 -1.37 -3.63
N MET A 178 11.79 -0.27 -3.44
CA MET A 178 10.34 -0.22 -3.36
C MET A 178 9.66 -0.77 -4.62
N ALA A 179 10.13 -0.38 -5.81
CA ALA A 179 9.63 -0.92 -7.08
C ALA A 179 9.87 -2.43 -7.19
N THR A 180 11.03 -2.91 -6.73
CA THR A 180 11.39 -4.33 -6.73
C THR A 180 10.50 -5.12 -5.77
N GLN A 181 10.31 -4.63 -4.54
CA GLN A 181 9.40 -5.23 -3.55
C GLN A 181 7.95 -5.26 -4.05
N LEU A 182 7.48 -4.19 -4.71
CA LEU A 182 6.14 -4.13 -5.30
C LEU A 182 5.97 -5.17 -6.43
N SER A 183 7.00 -5.31 -7.28
CA SER A 183 7.02 -6.32 -8.33
C SER A 183 7.00 -7.74 -7.75
N GLN A 184 7.79 -8.00 -6.71
CA GLN A 184 7.79 -9.29 -6.01
C GLN A 184 6.43 -9.59 -5.38
N LEU A 185 5.82 -8.60 -4.72
CA LEU A 185 4.50 -8.72 -4.12
C LEU A 185 3.43 -9.03 -5.18
N SER A 186 3.48 -8.36 -6.34
CA SER A 186 2.58 -8.61 -7.47
C SER A 186 2.69 -10.05 -7.97
N VAL A 187 3.91 -10.55 -8.17
CA VAL A 187 4.17 -11.94 -8.60
C VAL A 187 3.70 -12.95 -7.55
N PHE A 188 3.96 -12.68 -6.27
CA PHE A 188 3.50 -13.52 -5.15
C PHE A 188 1.96 -13.58 -5.11
N CYS A 189 1.29 -12.43 -5.18
CA CYS A 189 -0.17 -12.35 -5.18
C CYS A 189 -0.78 -13.10 -6.37
N ALA A 190 -0.20 -12.94 -7.57
CA ALA A 190 -0.65 -13.65 -8.77
C ALA A 190 -0.51 -15.18 -8.61
N SER A 191 0.61 -15.63 -8.07
CA SER A 191 0.87 -17.06 -7.84
C SER A 191 -0.09 -17.63 -6.79
N LYS A 192 -0.28 -16.91 -5.67
CA LYS A 192 -1.21 -17.31 -4.60
C LYS A 192 -2.65 -17.36 -5.11
N ARG A 193 -3.08 -16.35 -5.88
CA ARG A 193 -4.40 -16.32 -6.53
C ARG A 193 -4.62 -17.52 -7.43
N LYS A 194 -3.67 -17.84 -8.32
CA LYS A 194 -3.75 -19.00 -9.21
C LYS A 194 -3.83 -20.31 -8.42
N GLY A 195 -3.08 -20.42 -7.32
CA GLY A 195 -3.17 -21.57 -6.40
C GLY A 195 -4.57 -21.72 -5.79
N LEU A 196 -5.16 -20.62 -5.32
CA LEU A 196 -6.52 -20.60 -4.76
C LEU A 196 -7.60 -20.92 -5.83
N GLU A 197 -7.47 -20.39 -7.04
CA GLU A 197 -8.35 -20.71 -8.17
C GLU A 197 -8.33 -22.21 -8.49
N ASN A 198 -7.14 -22.82 -8.52
CA ASN A 198 -6.99 -24.27 -8.74
C ASN A 198 -7.63 -25.09 -7.61
N GLN A 199 -7.48 -24.68 -6.35
CA GLN A 199 -8.15 -25.33 -5.21
C GLN A 199 -9.67 -25.19 -5.31
N HIS A 200 -10.17 -24.02 -5.72
CA HIS A 200 -11.60 -23.79 -5.92
C HIS A 200 -12.20 -24.71 -6.98
N LEU A 201 -11.50 -24.89 -8.11
CA LEU A 201 -11.87 -25.84 -9.17
C LEU A 201 -12.01 -27.28 -8.64
N LEU A 202 -11.09 -27.73 -7.79
CA LEU A 202 -11.15 -29.06 -7.17
C LEU A 202 -12.34 -29.24 -6.23
N VAL A 203 -12.73 -28.17 -5.52
CA VAL A 203 -13.91 -28.18 -4.65
C VAL A 203 -15.20 -28.23 -5.47
N GLN A 204 -15.29 -27.48 -6.58
CA GLN A 204 -16.46 -27.50 -7.45
C GLN A 204 -16.72 -28.86 -8.12
N GLN A 205 -15.68 -29.67 -8.35
CA GLN A 205 -15.81 -31.00 -8.95
C GLN A 205 -16.38 -32.07 -7.99
N ARG A 206 -16.52 -31.77 -6.69
CA ARG A 206 -17.08 -32.73 -5.72
C ARG A 206 -18.60 -32.64 -5.67
N ILE A 207 -19.29 -33.55 -6.36
CA ILE A 207 -20.74 -33.73 -6.26
C ILE A 207 -21.08 -34.40 -4.92
N GLN A 208 -21.41 -33.58 -3.92
CA GLN A 208 -21.89 -34.02 -2.62
C GLN A 208 -23.04 -33.13 -2.15
N GLY A 209 -24.00 -33.69 -1.42
CA GLY A 209 -25.14 -32.90 -0.96
C GLY A 209 -26.21 -33.72 -0.26
N TYR A 210 -27.19 -33.02 0.31
CA TYR A 210 -28.32 -33.67 0.97
C TYR A 210 -29.41 -34.07 -0.03
N LEU A 211 -29.89 -35.31 0.05
CA LEU A 211 -31.09 -35.77 -0.63
C LEU A 211 -31.98 -36.58 0.33
N PHE A 212 -33.25 -36.73 -0.02
CA PHE A 212 -34.18 -37.58 0.71
C PHE A 212 -34.22 -38.98 0.09
N LYS A 213 -33.81 -40.00 0.85
CA LYS A 213 -33.86 -41.40 0.43
C LYS A 213 -35.19 -42.03 0.85
N ARG A 214 -35.90 -42.67 -0.09
CA ARG A 214 -37.09 -43.49 0.17
C ARG A 214 -36.74 -44.98 0.02
N SER A 215 -37.18 -45.82 0.96
CA SER A 215 -37.06 -47.28 0.82
C SER A 215 -38.22 -47.82 -0.01
N ARG A 216 -37.97 -48.85 -0.85
CA ARG A 216 -39.05 -49.57 -1.54
C ARG A 216 -40.01 -50.29 -0.58
N ARG A 217 -39.55 -50.65 0.62
CA ARG A 217 -40.34 -51.45 1.60
C ARG A 217 -41.03 -50.64 2.68
N LYS A 218 -40.66 -49.36 2.87
CA LYS A 218 -41.18 -48.50 3.94
C LYS A 218 -41.59 -47.15 3.36
N THR A 219 -42.73 -46.61 3.80
CA THR A 219 -43.25 -45.31 3.35
C THR A 219 -42.45 -44.10 3.86
N LYS A 220 -41.50 -44.32 4.79
CA LYS A 220 -40.68 -43.25 5.39
C LYS A 220 -39.54 -42.80 4.47
N THR A 221 -39.38 -41.49 4.34
CA THR A 221 -38.27 -40.78 3.69
C THR A 221 -37.30 -40.23 4.72
N TRP A 222 -36.00 -40.34 4.47
CA TRP A 222 -34.95 -39.91 5.41
C TRP A 222 -33.99 -38.93 4.73
N LYS A 223 -33.58 -37.86 5.42
CA LYS A 223 -32.52 -36.96 4.93
C LYS A 223 -31.15 -37.63 5.08
N CYS A 224 -30.45 -37.79 3.98
CA CYS A 224 -29.13 -38.40 3.93
C CYS A 224 -28.17 -37.47 3.17
N TRP A 225 -26.90 -37.48 3.56
CA TRP A 225 -25.83 -36.83 2.80
C TRP A 225 -25.27 -37.84 1.80
N PHE A 226 -25.27 -37.48 0.53
CA PHE A 226 -24.76 -38.30 -0.57
C PHE A 226 -23.45 -37.74 -1.07
N SER A 227 -22.56 -38.62 -1.48
CA SER A 227 -21.31 -38.25 -2.16
C SER A 227 -21.00 -39.24 -3.25
N ILE A 228 -20.59 -38.75 -4.41
CA ILE A 228 -20.04 -39.59 -5.47
C ILE A 228 -18.52 -39.66 -5.30
N ARG A 229 -17.97 -40.86 -5.18
CA ARG A 229 -16.52 -41.10 -5.07
C ARG A 229 -16.14 -42.32 -5.88
N GLN A 230 -15.12 -42.22 -6.75
CA GLN A 230 -14.64 -43.35 -7.56
C GLN A 230 -15.76 -44.10 -8.29
N ASN A 231 -16.71 -43.35 -8.86
CA ASN A 231 -17.89 -43.89 -9.52
C ASN A 231 -18.89 -44.67 -8.63
N GLN A 232 -18.70 -44.65 -7.32
CA GLN A 232 -19.63 -45.17 -6.33
C GLN A 232 -20.55 -44.07 -5.82
N LEU A 233 -21.82 -44.39 -5.60
CA LEU A 233 -22.73 -43.52 -4.85
C LEU A 233 -22.77 -43.97 -3.41
N ILE A 234 -22.28 -43.12 -2.51
CA ILE A 234 -22.19 -43.41 -1.08
C ILE A 234 -23.14 -42.47 -0.34
N TYR A 235 -23.79 -42.96 0.72
CA TYR A 235 -24.63 -42.12 1.57
C TYR A 235 -24.36 -42.35 3.06
N ARG A 236 -24.60 -41.29 3.83
CA ARG A 236 -24.54 -41.31 5.30
C ARG A 236 -25.82 -40.73 5.90
N LYS A 237 -26.33 -41.34 6.97
CA LYS A 237 -27.55 -40.86 7.66
C LYS A 237 -27.22 -39.63 8.49
N SER A 238 -28.11 -38.63 8.46
CA SER A 238 -27.85 -37.32 9.08
C SER A 238 -27.82 -37.32 10.63
N HIS A 239 -28.30 -38.37 11.29
CA HIS A 239 -28.58 -38.36 12.74
C HIS A 239 -27.56 -39.09 13.63
N LYS A 240 -26.50 -39.69 13.06
CA LYS A 240 -25.40 -40.31 13.82
C LYS A 240 -24.09 -40.11 13.04
N LEU A 241 -23.21 -39.23 13.53
CA LEU A 241 -21.92 -38.93 12.90
C LEU A 241 -20.94 -40.12 12.84
N GLN A 242 -21.28 -41.25 13.48
CA GLN A 242 -20.39 -42.39 13.74
C GLN A 242 -20.87 -43.71 13.12
N GLU A 243 -21.87 -43.70 12.22
CA GLU A 243 -22.24 -44.89 11.43
C GLU A 243 -21.40 -44.95 10.15
N ASP A 244 -20.95 -46.16 9.79
CA ASP A 244 -20.19 -46.45 8.57
C ASP A 244 -20.90 -45.93 7.32
N SER A 245 -20.11 -45.32 6.43
CA SER A 245 -20.60 -44.86 5.13
C SER A 245 -21.07 -46.07 4.33
N MET A 246 -22.32 -46.05 3.85
CA MET A 246 -22.86 -47.17 3.09
C MET A 246 -22.80 -46.88 1.60
N VAL A 247 -22.17 -47.80 0.85
CA VAL A 247 -22.19 -47.79 -0.61
C VAL A 247 -23.60 -48.20 -1.05
N LEU A 248 -24.24 -47.33 -1.82
CA LEU A 248 -25.57 -47.57 -2.40
C LEU A 248 -25.46 -48.19 -3.80
N PHE A 249 -24.44 -47.81 -4.56
CA PHE A 249 -24.10 -48.37 -5.86
C PHE A 249 -22.58 -48.43 -6.02
N ASP A 250 -22.06 -49.60 -6.42
CA ASP A 250 -20.64 -49.85 -6.61
C ASP A 250 -20.09 -49.28 -7.94
N ASP A 251 -20.93 -49.13 -8.96
CA ASP A 251 -20.54 -48.49 -10.22
C ASP A 251 -21.72 -47.77 -10.88
N LEU A 252 -21.70 -46.43 -10.84
CA LEU A 252 -22.72 -45.58 -11.43
C LEU A 252 -22.77 -45.63 -12.96
N ARG A 253 -21.72 -46.12 -13.65
CA ARG A 253 -21.77 -46.34 -15.12
C ARG A 253 -22.75 -47.44 -15.50
N LEU A 254 -23.05 -48.34 -14.56
CA LEU A 254 -24.02 -49.41 -14.71
C LEU A 254 -25.41 -49.00 -14.21
N CYS A 255 -25.64 -47.70 -13.98
CA CYS A 255 -26.90 -47.17 -13.49
C CYS A 255 -27.56 -46.27 -14.53
N ALA A 256 -28.88 -46.36 -14.66
CA ALA A 256 -29.72 -45.43 -15.40
C ALA A 256 -30.52 -44.57 -14.43
N VAL A 257 -30.74 -43.30 -14.76
CA VAL A 257 -31.57 -42.38 -13.98
C VAL A 257 -32.91 -42.22 -14.67
N LYS A 258 -34.00 -42.38 -13.90
CA LYS A 258 -35.37 -42.17 -14.36
C LYS A 258 -36.05 -41.08 -13.54
N SER A 259 -36.60 -40.06 -14.19
CA SER A 259 -37.46 -39.08 -13.51
C SER A 259 -38.75 -39.75 -13.06
N LEU A 260 -39.24 -39.40 -11.87
CA LEU A 260 -40.48 -39.92 -11.30
C LEU A 260 -41.51 -38.80 -11.23
N ASP A 261 -42.15 -38.53 -12.37
CA ASP A 261 -43.07 -37.40 -12.53
C ASP A 261 -44.50 -37.68 -12.00
N HIS A 262 -44.82 -38.95 -11.70
CA HIS A 262 -46.14 -39.39 -11.23
C HIS A 262 -46.23 -39.61 -9.72
N ILE A 263 -45.26 -39.13 -8.94
CA ILE A 263 -45.27 -39.25 -7.48
C ILE A 263 -45.68 -37.90 -6.89
N ASP A 264 -46.41 -37.94 -5.77
CA ASP A 264 -46.93 -36.80 -5.01
C ASP A 264 -45.84 -35.80 -4.48
N ARG A 265 -44.56 -36.01 -4.82
CA ARG A 265 -43.43 -35.17 -4.40
C ARG A 265 -42.60 -34.74 -5.61
N ARG A 266 -42.31 -33.43 -5.68
CA ARG A 266 -41.47 -32.83 -6.73
C ARG A 266 -40.00 -33.24 -6.63
N PHE A 267 -39.29 -33.22 -7.76
CA PHE A 267 -37.85 -33.48 -7.87
C PHE A 267 -37.43 -34.91 -7.45
N CYS A 268 -38.30 -35.89 -7.68
CA CYS A 268 -38.00 -37.30 -7.42
C CYS A 268 -37.36 -37.97 -8.64
N PHE A 269 -36.33 -38.76 -8.40
CA PHE A 269 -35.71 -39.60 -9.42
C PHE A 269 -35.40 -40.99 -8.83
N GLU A 270 -35.35 -41.99 -9.69
CA GLU A 270 -34.93 -43.35 -9.35
C GLU A 270 -33.63 -43.69 -10.08
N LEU A 271 -32.70 -44.29 -9.34
CA LEU A 271 -31.50 -44.92 -9.90
C LEU A 271 -31.79 -46.41 -10.10
N LEU A 272 -31.61 -46.87 -11.32
CA LEU A 272 -31.81 -48.26 -11.74
C LEU A 272 -30.43 -48.87 -12.05
N SER A 273 -30.01 -49.88 -11.31
CA SER A 273 -28.77 -50.63 -11.61
C SER A 273 -29.08 -51.89 -12.41
N VAL A 274 -28.18 -52.25 -13.33
CA VAL A 274 -28.26 -53.53 -14.07
C VAL A 274 -27.89 -54.72 -13.17
N GLN A 275 -27.16 -54.48 -12.07
CA GLN A 275 -26.81 -55.48 -11.06
C GLN A 275 -27.86 -55.48 -9.94
N LYS A 276 -28.40 -56.68 -9.67
CA LYS A 276 -29.47 -56.95 -8.69
C LYS A 276 -28.90 -57.29 -7.32
#